data_AF-A0AAI8YQL8-F1
#
_entry.id   AF-A0AAI8YQL8-F1
#
_cell.length_a   1.000
_cell.length_b   1.000
_cell.length_c   1.000
_cell.angle_alpha   90.00
_cell.angle_beta   90.00
_cell.angle_gamma   90.00
#
_symmetry.space_group_name_H-M   'P 1'
#
loop_
_entity.id
_entity.type
_entity.pdbx_description
1 polymer ?
#
loop_
_entity_poly.entity_id
_entity_poly.type
_entity_poly.pdbx_seq_one_letter_code
_entity_poly.pdbx_strand_id
1 'polypeptide(L)'
;MDAVARIVQNDELDEPAKIDAIAVERGWFSGKMDAIDNYLAGDGSDAAATAAKLAAPIDEAYSTADHGRALYEAEITARNQRRHWSLAEALDRWGPEEDIPQPGPETADLPTAEGQLWDLWYSVLHAAKRNPWTDETQQSKLVDLVKALKARPDPAQPSRMTAPLKNNWIWTSGSLWSTLPMLGPSAREMWNDSCGFGAGWTVPEQHAETNVHAFVARLTASGTSDFTTYARWALCDALETNTGGAGLHHHAPRQTQLAHSLTLAAVWIHIAGKYMRECEQHEALPGYTEVSLDARGKILPWSGKSDGPHFSDARWDFWRRRFDQEAHNEELPEEVRLLAAEAAKTIQGYSM
;
A
#
# COMPACT_ATOMS: atom_id res chain seq x y z
N MET A 1 0.04 -13.41 -30.59
CA MET A 1 0.00 -13.83 -29.17
C MET A 1 0.42 -12.62 -28.35
N ASP A 2 -0.36 -12.24 -27.35
CA ASP A 2 -0.04 -11.14 -26.43
C ASP A 2 1.32 -11.40 -25.73
N ALA A 3 2.09 -10.35 -25.42
CA ALA A 3 3.41 -10.49 -24.81
C ALA A 3 3.32 -11.13 -23.42
N VAL A 4 2.34 -10.72 -22.63
CA VAL A 4 2.02 -11.33 -21.33
C VAL A 4 1.65 -12.81 -21.49
N ALA A 5 0.88 -13.17 -22.53
CA ALA A 5 0.54 -14.58 -22.76
C ALA A 5 1.77 -15.45 -23.06
N ARG A 6 2.80 -14.92 -23.75
CA ARG A 6 4.08 -15.63 -23.94
C ARG A 6 4.84 -15.82 -22.64
N ILE A 7 4.84 -14.81 -21.76
CA ILE A 7 5.50 -14.89 -20.46
C ILE A 7 4.85 -15.96 -19.59
N VAL A 8 3.52 -15.98 -19.53
CA VAL A 8 2.75 -16.96 -18.73
C VAL A 8 3.02 -18.40 -19.19
N GLN A 9 3.12 -18.61 -20.51
CA GLN A 9 3.38 -19.92 -21.13
C GLN A 9 4.86 -20.32 -21.12
N ASN A 10 5.76 -19.47 -20.63
CA ASN A 10 7.18 -19.79 -20.56
C ASN A 10 7.46 -20.67 -19.35
N ASP A 11 7.73 -21.96 -19.58
CA ASP A 11 8.04 -22.94 -18.54
C ASP A 11 9.48 -22.81 -17.99
N GLU A 12 10.34 -22.01 -18.62
CA GLU A 12 11.69 -21.70 -18.12
C GLU A 12 11.67 -20.64 -17.01
N LEU A 13 10.58 -19.90 -16.87
CA LEU A 13 10.41 -18.89 -15.83
C LEU A 13 9.61 -19.49 -14.66
N ASP A 14 10.15 -19.36 -13.45
CA ASP A 14 9.35 -19.52 -12.25
C ASP A 14 8.36 -18.34 -12.07
N GLU A 15 7.48 -18.44 -11.09
CA GLU A 15 6.44 -17.44 -10.90
C GLU A 15 6.98 -16.04 -10.55
N PRO A 16 7.97 -15.88 -9.64
CA PRO A 16 8.64 -14.60 -9.42
C PRO A 16 9.20 -13.99 -10.71
N ALA A 17 9.88 -14.78 -11.55
CA ALA A 17 10.43 -14.28 -12.82
C ALA A 17 9.33 -13.94 -13.84
N LYS A 18 8.19 -14.65 -13.83
CA LYS A 18 7.00 -14.27 -14.61
C LYS A 18 6.44 -12.93 -14.14
N ILE A 19 6.35 -12.70 -12.83
CA ILE A 19 5.90 -11.43 -12.24
C ILE A 19 6.83 -10.28 -12.64
N ASP A 20 8.15 -10.49 -12.62
CA ASP A 20 9.12 -9.48 -13.07
C ASP A 20 8.97 -9.16 -14.56
N ALA A 21 8.85 -10.18 -15.41
CA ALA A 21 8.67 -9.97 -16.84
C ALA A 21 7.32 -9.29 -17.17
N ILE A 22 6.25 -9.62 -16.43
CA ILE A 22 4.95 -8.95 -16.57
C ILE A 22 5.03 -7.50 -16.10
N ALA A 23 5.73 -7.23 -14.99
CA ALA A 23 5.93 -5.88 -14.48
C ALA A 23 6.58 -4.97 -15.53
N VAL A 24 7.58 -5.46 -16.25
CA VAL A 24 8.23 -4.73 -17.35
C VAL A 24 7.25 -4.48 -18.51
N GLU A 25 6.50 -5.51 -18.93
CA GLU A 25 5.55 -5.38 -20.05
C GLU A 25 4.37 -4.44 -19.72
N ARG A 26 3.90 -4.46 -18.47
CA ARG A 26 2.78 -3.63 -17.99
C ARG A 26 3.20 -2.24 -17.55
N GLY A 27 4.49 -2.01 -17.31
CA GLY A 27 4.99 -0.77 -16.71
C GLY A 27 4.60 -0.63 -15.24
N TRP A 28 4.57 -1.74 -14.49
CA TRP A 28 4.31 -1.70 -13.06
C TRP A 28 5.41 -0.97 -12.30
N PHE A 29 5.02 -0.34 -11.20
CA PHE A 29 5.96 0.35 -10.33
C PHE A 29 6.95 -0.64 -9.72
N SER A 30 8.23 -0.39 -9.93
CA SER A 30 9.34 -1.18 -9.38
C SER A 30 10.56 -0.28 -9.18
N GLY A 31 11.45 -0.67 -8.27
CA GLY A 31 12.70 0.03 -8.03
C GLY A 31 13.90 -0.92 -8.03
N LYS A 32 15.03 -0.48 -7.47
CA LYS A 32 16.27 -1.26 -7.42
C LYS A 32 16.17 -2.39 -6.39
N MET A 33 16.21 -3.63 -6.87
CA MET A 33 15.94 -4.82 -6.05
C MET A 33 17.16 -5.41 -5.33
N ASP A 34 18.38 -5.16 -5.81
CA ASP A 34 19.60 -5.88 -5.38
C ASP A 34 19.75 -6.04 -3.85
N ALA A 35 19.55 -4.95 -3.10
CA ALA A 35 19.71 -4.99 -1.64
C ALA A 35 18.59 -5.79 -0.93
N ILE A 36 17.36 -5.73 -1.45
CA ILE A 36 16.21 -6.46 -0.93
C ILE A 36 16.33 -7.95 -1.32
N ASP A 37 16.77 -8.24 -2.55
CA ASP A 37 16.94 -9.61 -3.04
C ASP A 37 18.00 -10.36 -2.27
N ASN A 38 19.17 -9.74 -2.03
CA ASN A 38 20.23 -10.35 -1.21
C ASN A 38 19.76 -10.60 0.24
N TYR A 39 18.95 -9.69 0.80
CA TYR A 39 18.36 -9.87 2.12
C TYR A 39 17.36 -11.03 2.15
N LEU A 40 16.46 -11.11 1.17
CA LEU A 40 15.47 -12.18 1.07
C LEU A 40 16.12 -13.55 0.81
N ALA A 41 17.19 -13.59 0.02
CA ALA A 41 17.99 -14.78 -0.26
C ALA A 41 18.78 -15.28 0.97
N GLY A 42 18.94 -14.44 2.00
CA GLY A 42 19.61 -14.82 3.24
C GLY A 42 21.13 -14.76 3.16
N ASP A 43 21.69 -13.83 2.39
CA ASP A 43 23.15 -13.62 2.19
C ASP A 43 23.88 -13.11 3.46
N GLY A 44 23.39 -13.43 4.66
CA GLY A 44 24.01 -13.11 5.94
C GLY A 44 23.77 -11.68 6.46
N SER A 45 23.04 -10.83 5.72
CA SER A 45 22.62 -9.52 6.21
C SER A 45 21.31 -9.64 6.99
N ASP A 46 21.29 -9.15 8.23
CA ASP A 46 20.04 -9.03 8.98
C ASP A 46 19.20 -7.82 8.51
N ALA A 47 17.98 -7.72 9.03
CA ALA A 47 17.05 -6.64 8.66
C ALA A 47 17.61 -5.25 9.00
N ALA A 48 18.34 -5.11 10.12
CA ALA A 48 18.88 -3.83 10.56
C ALA A 48 20.05 -3.37 9.69
N ALA A 49 20.95 -4.28 9.31
CA ALA A 49 22.05 -4.01 8.40
C ALA A 49 21.54 -3.63 6.99
N THR A 50 20.55 -4.37 6.49
CA THR A 50 19.91 -4.07 5.20
C THR A 50 19.19 -2.72 5.24
N ALA A 51 18.41 -2.45 6.28
CA ALA A 51 17.74 -1.17 6.48
C ALA A 51 18.75 -0.01 6.55
N ALA A 52 19.88 -0.18 7.24
CA ALA A 52 20.93 0.84 7.29
C ALA A 52 21.56 1.13 5.94
N LYS A 53 21.79 0.09 5.12
CA LYS A 53 22.30 0.26 3.76
C LYS A 53 21.32 1.00 2.85
N LEU A 54 20.04 0.66 2.92
CA LEU A 54 18.98 1.30 2.14
C LEU A 54 18.73 2.75 2.57
N ALA A 55 18.78 3.02 3.87
CA ALA A 55 18.48 4.33 4.43
C ALA A 55 19.61 5.36 4.27
N ALA A 56 20.88 4.93 4.25
CA ALA A 56 22.02 5.84 4.25
C ALA A 56 21.97 6.96 3.18
N PRO A 57 21.71 6.69 1.88
CA PRO A 57 21.65 7.76 0.89
C PRO A 57 20.37 8.62 1.00
N ILE A 58 19.30 8.10 1.62
CA ILE A 58 18.08 8.85 1.92
C ILE A 58 18.33 9.80 3.10
N ASP A 59 19.01 9.33 4.15
CA ASP A 59 19.40 10.13 5.31
C ASP A 59 20.27 11.32 4.89
N GLU A 60 21.20 11.11 3.97
CA GLU A 60 22.06 12.16 3.43
C GLU A 60 21.24 13.21 2.65
N ALA A 61 20.39 12.77 1.71
CA ALA A 61 19.56 13.69 0.94
C ALA A 61 18.59 14.48 1.85
N TYR A 62 17.95 13.80 2.82
CA TYR A 62 17.05 14.44 3.77
C TYR A 62 17.76 15.49 4.63
N SER A 63 18.90 15.13 5.22
CA SER A 63 19.65 16.01 6.13
C SER A 63 20.30 17.19 5.42
N THR A 64 20.42 17.14 4.10
CA THR A 64 21.02 18.20 3.28
C THR A 64 20.00 19.01 2.48
N ALA A 65 18.69 18.76 2.69
CA ALA A 65 17.62 19.35 1.87
C ALA A 65 17.85 19.10 0.37
N ASP A 66 18.06 17.84 0.02
CA ASP A 66 18.43 17.38 -1.33
C ASP A 66 19.69 18.07 -1.84
N HIS A 67 20.76 18.01 -1.04
CA HIS A 67 22.03 18.67 -1.35
C HIS A 67 21.86 20.19 -1.61
N GLY A 68 20.92 20.82 -0.90
CA GLY A 68 20.56 22.23 -1.00
C GLY A 68 19.49 22.57 -2.05
N ARG A 69 19.10 21.61 -2.91
CA ARG A 69 18.10 21.86 -3.97
C ARG A 69 16.70 22.14 -3.42
N ALA A 70 16.22 21.33 -2.49
CA ALA A 70 14.88 21.52 -1.92
C ALA A 70 14.77 22.88 -1.21
N LEU A 71 15.85 23.33 -0.56
CA LEU A 71 15.93 24.64 0.07
C LEU A 71 15.79 25.78 -0.97
N TYR A 72 16.53 25.68 -2.08
CA TYR A 72 16.47 26.65 -3.17
C TYR A 72 15.09 26.67 -3.84
N GLU A 73 14.58 25.51 -4.23
CA GLU A 73 13.29 25.37 -4.91
C GLU A 73 12.11 25.84 -4.05
N ALA A 74 12.13 25.53 -2.75
CA ALA A 74 11.12 26.00 -1.82
C ALA A 74 11.14 27.54 -1.71
N GLU A 75 12.32 28.17 -1.68
CA GLU A 75 12.43 29.63 -1.66
C GLU A 75 12.00 30.26 -2.99
N ILE A 76 12.36 29.70 -4.14
CA ILE A 76 11.90 30.20 -5.45
C ILE A 76 10.36 30.13 -5.54
N THR A 77 9.78 29.03 -5.06
CA THR A 77 8.32 28.88 -4.96
C THR A 77 7.73 29.94 -4.04
N ALA A 78 8.30 30.13 -2.85
CA ALA A 78 7.84 31.13 -1.89
C ALA A 78 7.94 32.57 -2.45
N ARG A 79 9.04 32.94 -3.12
CA ARG A 79 9.21 34.25 -3.78
C ARG A 79 8.10 34.55 -4.78
N ASN A 80 7.70 33.54 -5.56
CA ASN A 80 6.56 33.68 -6.47
C ASN A 80 5.25 33.83 -5.69
N GLN A 81 5.05 33.02 -4.66
CA GLN A 81 3.82 33.06 -3.85
C GLN A 81 3.65 34.37 -3.09
N ARG A 82 4.71 34.92 -2.46
CA ARG A 82 4.65 36.17 -1.66
C ARG A 82 4.06 37.36 -2.43
N ARG A 83 4.17 37.38 -3.77
CA ARG A 83 3.60 38.44 -4.64
C ARG A 83 2.07 38.44 -4.71
N HIS A 84 1.42 37.36 -4.28
CA HIS A 84 -0.03 37.19 -4.33
C HIS A 84 -0.74 37.48 -2.99
N TRP A 85 0.02 37.85 -1.96
CA TRP A 85 -0.50 38.06 -0.60
C TRP A 85 -0.16 39.47 -0.10
N SER A 86 -0.90 39.95 0.90
CA SER A 86 -0.43 41.13 1.65
C SER A 86 0.88 40.81 2.36
N LEU A 87 1.66 41.85 2.70
CA LEU A 87 2.96 41.66 3.38
C LEU A 87 2.83 40.84 4.67
N ALA A 88 1.80 41.09 5.47
CA ALA A 88 1.58 40.37 6.72
C ALA A 88 1.26 38.88 6.49
N GLU A 89 0.39 38.57 5.53
CA GLU A 89 0.04 37.20 5.17
C GLU A 89 1.22 36.45 4.53
N ALA A 90 2.00 37.15 3.72
CA ALA A 90 3.20 36.59 3.09
C ALA A 90 4.26 36.21 4.14
N LEU A 91 4.50 37.08 5.13
CA LEU A 91 5.42 36.80 6.23
C LEU A 91 4.96 35.65 7.12
N ASP A 92 3.66 35.59 7.42
CA ASP A 92 3.07 34.51 8.22
C ASP A 92 3.20 33.15 7.52
N ARG A 93 2.88 33.09 6.22
CA ARG A 93 2.89 31.83 5.44
C ARG A 93 4.28 31.35 5.03
N TRP A 94 5.15 32.29 4.63
CA TRP A 94 6.39 31.98 3.90
C TRP A 94 7.65 32.53 4.57
N GLY A 95 7.53 33.23 5.70
CA GLY A 95 8.64 33.93 6.31
C GLY A 95 9.19 35.08 5.44
N PRO A 96 10.25 35.75 5.91
CA PRO A 96 10.96 36.75 5.11
C PRO A 96 11.58 36.11 3.85
N GLU A 97 11.75 36.91 2.81
CA GLU A 97 12.54 36.48 1.65
C GLU A 97 13.99 36.27 2.05
N GLU A 98 14.56 35.14 1.62
CA GLU A 98 15.92 34.74 1.95
C GLU A 98 16.74 34.56 0.67
N ASP A 99 18.01 34.97 0.70
CA ASP A 99 18.92 34.71 -0.41
C ASP A 99 19.50 33.30 -0.28
N ILE A 100 18.97 32.38 -1.09
CA ILE A 100 19.41 30.99 -1.16
C ILE A 100 20.22 30.82 -2.45
N PRO A 101 21.51 30.44 -2.37
CA PRO A 101 22.29 30.21 -3.56
C PRO A 101 21.72 29.02 -4.34
N GLN A 102 21.68 29.15 -5.67
CA GLN A 102 21.36 28.02 -6.53
C GLN A 102 22.45 26.95 -6.38
N PRO A 103 22.08 25.67 -6.16
CA PRO A 103 23.05 24.58 -6.10
C PRO A 103 23.84 24.44 -7.42
N GLY A 104 25.10 24.02 -7.30
CA GLY A 104 25.98 23.83 -8.45
C GLY A 104 25.63 22.58 -9.27
N PRO A 105 26.16 22.47 -10.51
CA PRO A 105 25.89 21.36 -11.42
C PRO A 105 26.28 19.99 -10.86
N GLU A 106 27.21 19.93 -9.91
CA GLU A 106 27.64 18.70 -9.24
C GLU A 106 26.52 18.02 -8.44
N THR A 107 25.50 18.78 -8.04
CA THR A 107 24.33 18.25 -7.33
C THR A 107 23.14 18.01 -8.23
N ALA A 108 23.17 18.43 -9.50
CA ALA A 108 21.97 18.44 -10.34
C ALA A 108 21.36 17.04 -10.55
N ASP A 109 22.22 16.03 -10.70
CA ASP A 109 21.80 14.65 -10.99
C ASP A 109 21.70 13.75 -9.75
N LEU A 110 21.98 14.29 -8.55
CA LEU A 110 21.89 13.51 -7.32
C LEU A 110 20.41 13.23 -6.97
N PRO A 111 20.03 12.01 -6.57
CA PRO A 111 18.66 11.70 -6.20
C PRO A 111 18.12 12.60 -5.07
N THR A 112 16.84 12.96 -5.11
CA THR A 112 16.15 13.63 -3.99
C THR A 112 15.80 12.61 -2.90
N ALA A 113 15.58 13.07 -1.67
CA ALA A 113 15.05 12.25 -0.59
C ALA A 113 13.69 11.65 -0.99
N GLU A 114 12.80 12.46 -1.59
CA GLU A 114 11.51 12.00 -2.11
C GLU A 114 11.67 10.90 -3.16
N GLY A 115 12.50 11.12 -4.18
CA GLY A 115 12.71 10.16 -5.27
C GLY A 115 13.28 8.83 -4.77
N GLN A 116 14.22 8.88 -3.83
CA GLN A 116 14.77 7.66 -3.24
C GLN A 116 13.76 6.94 -2.33
N LEU A 117 12.88 7.66 -1.64
CA LEU A 117 11.79 7.05 -0.88
C LEU A 117 10.78 6.36 -1.81
N TRP A 118 10.41 6.98 -2.94
CA TRP A 118 9.61 6.33 -3.99
C TRP A 118 10.28 5.04 -4.47
N ASP A 119 11.55 5.11 -4.87
CA ASP A 119 12.31 3.94 -5.33
C ASP A 119 12.36 2.83 -4.27
N LEU A 120 12.60 3.18 -3.00
CA LEU A 120 12.62 2.23 -1.88
C LEU A 120 11.28 1.51 -1.75
N TRP A 121 10.18 2.25 -1.67
CA TRP A 121 8.88 1.64 -1.42
C TRP A 121 8.35 0.87 -2.62
N TYR A 122 8.64 1.32 -3.85
CA TYR A 122 8.37 0.51 -5.04
C TYR A 122 9.16 -0.78 -5.06
N SER A 123 10.43 -0.76 -4.64
CA SER A 123 11.23 -1.97 -4.52
C SER A 123 10.65 -2.94 -3.47
N VAL A 124 10.26 -2.43 -2.30
CA VAL A 124 9.65 -3.24 -1.23
C VAL A 124 8.31 -3.84 -1.68
N LEU A 125 7.42 -3.03 -2.26
CA LEU A 125 6.10 -3.50 -2.69
C LEU A 125 6.19 -4.47 -3.88
N HIS A 126 7.13 -4.25 -4.80
CA HIS A 126 7.39 -5.19 -5.89
C HIS A 126 8.02 -6.49 -5.38
N ALA A 127 8.88 -6.43 -4.36
CA ALA A 127 9.36 -7.63 -3.68
C ALA A 127 8.21 -8.42 -3.05
N ALA A 128 7.23 -7.72 -2.47
CA ALA A 128 6.03 -8.34 -1.92
C ALA A 128 5.21 -9.07 -2.98
N LYS A 129 5.05 -8.50 -4.19
CA LYS A 129 4.34 -9.16 -5.31
C LYS A 129 4.94 -10.52 -5.66
N ARG A 130 6.27 -10.66 -5.63
CA ARG A 130 6.98 -11.90 -5.99
C ARG A 130 6.90 -13.00 -4.93
N ASN A 131 6.66 -12.64 -3.66
CA ASN A 131 6.64 -13.59 -2.56
C ASN A 131 5.23 -14.15 -2.35
N PRO A 132 4.98 -15.46 -2.55
CA PRO A 132 3.65 -16.04 -2.32
C PRO A 132 3.10 -15.67 -0.95
N TRP A 133 1.83 -15.30 -0.87
CA TRP A 133 1.18 -14.89 0.39
C TRP A 133 1.15 -16.01 1.44
N THR A 134 1.19 -17.26 0.97
CA THR A 134 1.28 -18.49 1.76
C THR A 134 2.69 -18.76 2.30
N ASP A 135 3.73 -18.15 1.73
CA ASP A 135 5.09 -18.19 2.29
C ASP A 135 5.20 -17.16 3.41
N GLU A 136 4.73 -17.54 4.60
CA GLU A 136 4.77 -16.68 5.78
C GLU A 136 6.19 -16.29 6.17
N THR A 137 7.21 -17.09 5.84
CA THR A 137 8.60 -16.80 6.20
C THR A 137 9.14 -15.65 5.37
N GLN A 138 8.99 -15.70 4.05
CA GLN A 138 9.46 -14.64 3.16
C GLN A 138 8.62 -13.37 3.32
N GLN A 139 7.31 -13.51 3.53
CA GLN A 139 6.42 -12.37 3.84
C GLN A 139 6.83 -11.70 5.16
N SER A 140 7.10 -12.47 6.22
CA SER A 140 7.53 -11.94 7.52
C SER A 140 8.89 -11.26 7.45
N LYS A 141 9.86 -11.83 6.71
CA LYS A 141 11.16 -11.19 6.49
C LYS A 141 11.04 -9.78 5.92
N LEU A 142 10.17 -9.59 4.92
CA LEU A 142 9.97 -8.29 4.31
C LEU A 142 9.29 -7.30 5.28
N VAL A 143 8.34 -7.78 6.10
CA VAL A 143 7.75 -6.99 7.19
C VAL A 143 8.80 -6.56 8.21
N ASP A 144 9.72 -7.46 8.57
CA ASP A 144 10.80 -7.15 9.51
C ASP A 144 11.79 -6.12 8.95
N LEU A 145 12.02 -6.10 7.63
CA LEU A 145 12.78 -5.03 6.99
C LEU A 145 12.09 -3.68 7.14
N VAL A 146 10.77 -3.59 6.93
CA VAL A 146 10.02 -2.34 7.12
C VAL A 146 10.01 -1.90 8.59
N LYS A 147 9.88 -2.85 9.53
CA LYS A 147 10.00 -2.55 10.96
C LYS A 147 11.40 -2.05 11.32
N ALA A 148 12.44 -2.65 10.75
CA ALA A 148 13.81 -2.23 10.95
C ALA A 148 14.05 -0.82 10.41
N LEU A 149 13.51 -0.48 9.23
CA LEU A 149 13.49 0.88 8.70
C LEU A 149 12.76 1.82 9.67
N LYS A 150 11.54 1.48 10.11
CA LYS A 150 10.73 2.31 11.03
C LYS A 150 11.42 2.57 12.37
N ALA A 151 12.17 1.59 12.88
CA ALA A 151 12.86 1.67 14.16
C ALA A 151 14.17 2.48 14.11
N ARG A 152 14.59 2.93 12.92
CA ARG A 152 15.79 3.78 12.80
C ARG A 152 15.58 5.14 13.48
N PRO A 153 16.64 5.74 14.03
CA PRO A 153 16.58 7.14 14.44
C PRO A 153 16.30 8.00 13.21
N ASP A 154 15.41 8.98 13.36
CA ASP A 154 15.21 9.99 12.33
C ASP A 154 16.52 10.77 12.11
N PRO A 155 16.92 11.00 10.85
CA PRO A 155 18.11 11.78 10.53
C PRO A 155 17.94 13.23 10.98
N ALA A 156 19.05 13.94 11.15
CA ALA A 156 19.02 15.35 11.51
C ALA A 156 18.28 16.15 10.42
N GLN A 157 17.46 17.11 10.83
CA GLN A 157 16.92 18.07 9.89
C GLN A 157 18.05 18.89 9.23
N PRO A 158 17.81 19.40 8.01
CA PRO A 158 18.70 20.38 7.40
C PRO A 158 19.11 21.48 8.37
N SER A 159 20.39 21.83 8.35
CA SER A 159 20.93 22.91 9.21
C SER A 159 20.20 24.24 9.02
N ARG A 160 19.64 24.45 7.83
CA ARG A 160 18.80 25.61 7.48
C ARG A 160 17.39 25.15 7.12
N MET A 161 16.47 25.26 8.09
CA MET A 161 15.04 25.00 7.91
C MET A 161 14.23 26.29 7.76
N THR A 162 14.10 26.80 6.54
CA THR A 162 13.28 27.98 6.22
C THR A 162 11.78 27.65 6.34
N ALA A 163 10.93 28.67 6.47
CA ALA A 163 9.47 28.47 6.54
C ALA A 163 8.92 27.72 5.29
N PRO A 164 9.34 28.03 4.05
CA PRO A 164 8.92 27.27 2.88
C PRO A 164 9.35 25.80 2.92
N LEU A 165 10.56 25.49 3.38
CA LEU A 165 11.04 24.11 3.48
C LEU A 165 10.27 23.31 4.55
N LYS A 166 9.91 23.94 5.68
CA LYS A 166 9.04 23.31 6.70
C LYS A 166 7.63 23.00 6.18
N ASN A 167 7.18 23.68 5.14
CA ASN A 167 5.91 23.41 4.49
C ASN A 167 6.02 22.39 3.34
N ASN A 168 7.24 21.96 2.98
CA ASN A 168 7.43 20.86 2.04
C ASN A 168 7.02 19.54 2.71
N TRP A 169 6.23 18.74 2.01
CA TRP A 169 5.62 17.53 2.55
C TRP A 169 6.61 16.45 3.03
N ILE A 170 7.86 16.42 2.54
CA ILE A 170 8.90 15.51 3.04
C ILE A 170 9.42 15.97 4.40
N TRP A 171 9.61 17.27 4.60
CA TRP A 171 10.18 17.82 5.84
C TRP A 171 9.14 18.28 6.86
N THR A 172 7.86 18.36 6.48
CA THR A 172 6.80 18.97 7.33
C THR A 172 6.56 18.24 8.65
N SER A 173 6.68 16.92 8.67
CA SER A 173 6.59 16.09 9.89
C SER A 173 7.81 16.25 10.81
N GLY A 174 8.93 16.74 10.26
CA GLY A 174 10.23 16.71 10.88
C GLY A 174 10.77 15.32 11.22
N SER A 175 10.15 14.27 10.70
CA SER A 175 10.48 12.86 10.96
C SER A 175 10.43 12.08 9.65
N LEU A 176 11.34 11.13 9.47
CA LEU A 176 11.51 10.34 8.26
C LEU A 176 11.16 8.86 8.53
N TRP A 177 11.96 8.17 9.33
CA TRP A 177 11.78 6.73 9.52
C TRP A 177 10.60 6.40 10.43
N SER A 178 10.38 7.19 11.48
CA SER A 178 9.28 6.92 12.42
C SER A 178 7.89 7.04 11.79
N THR A 179 7.77 7.81 10.70
CA THR A 179 6.51 8.08 9.98
C THR A 179 6.39 7.36 8.65
N LEU A 180 7.47 6.78 8.11
CA LEU A 180 7.51 6.06 6.84
C LEU A 180 6.86 6.86 5.68
N PRO A 181 7.30 8.12 5.41
CA PRO A 181 6.75 8.91 4.33
C PRO A 181 6.93 8.17 3.02
N MET A 182 6.02 8.44 2.10
CA MET A 182 5.92 7.79 0.79
C MET A 182 5.46 6.33 0.81
N LEU A 183 5.52 5.58 1.92
CA LEU A 183 5.01 4.20 1.94
C LEU A 183 3.51 4.15 1.60
N GLY A 184 2.71 5.03 2.18
CA GLY A 184 1.28 5.16 1.88
C GLY A 184 1.01 5.55 0.41
N PRO A 185 1.57 6.66 -0.10
CA PRO A 185 1.49 7.04 -1.51
C PRO A 185 1.93 5.92 -2.47
N SER A 186 3.07 5.27 -2.23
CA SER A 186 3.58 4.17 -3.06
C SER A 186 2.65 2.97 -3.04
N ALA A 187 2.09 2.62 -1.88
CA ALA A 187 1.08 1.57 -1.82
C ALA A 187 -0.18 1.98 -2.60
N ARG A 188 -0.61 3.25 -2.56
CA ARG A 188 -1.78 3.70 -3.34
C ARG A 188 -1.53 3.61 -4.84
N GLU A 189 -0.34 3.97 -5.32
CA GLU A 189 0.00 3.85 -6.74
C GLU A 189 0.08 2.38 -7.16
N MET A 190 0.53 1.49 -6.27
CA MET A 190 0.56 0.05 -6.52
C MET A 190 -0.82 -0.55 -6.81
N TRP A 191 -1.90 0.01 -6.25
CA TRP A 191 -3.28 -0.40 -6.57
C TRP A 191 -3.69 -0.07 -8.01
N ASN A 192 -2.95 0.79 -8.72
CA ASN A 192 -3.16 0.98 -10.15
C ASN A 192 -2.69 -0.24 -10.95
N ASP A 193 -1.83 -1.10 -10.38
CA ASP A 193 -1.38 -2.36 -10.98
C ASP A 193 -2.31 -3.55 -10.68
N SER A 194 -3.48 -3.31 -10.08
CA SER A 194 -4.46 -4.35 -9.75
C SER A 194 -5.14 -4.98 -10.97
N CYS A 195 -5.66 -6.20 -10.79
CA CYS A 195 -6.41 -6.90 -11.82
C CYS A 195 -7.60 -6.07 -12.31
N GLY A 196 -7.69 -5.90 -13.63
CA GLY A 196 -8.73 -5.10 -14.27
C GLY A 196 -8.39 -3.62 -14.46
N PHE A 197 -7.29 -3.13 -13.89
CA PHE A 197 -6.76 -1.78 -14.11
C PHE A 197 -5.44 -1.84 -14.89
N GLY A 198 -4.30 -1.75 -14.22
CA GLY A 198 -2.97 -1.88 -14.82
C GLY A 198 -2.51 -3.32 -15.04
N ALA A 199 -3.20 -4.30 -14.44
CA ALA A 199 -2.99 -5.72 -14.70
C ALA A 199 -4.17 -6.36 -15.44
N GLY A 200 -3.85 -7.40 -16.20
CA GLY A 200 -4.81 -8.35 -16.72
C GLY A 200 -5.36 -9.28 -15.65
N TRP A 201 -5.74 -10.48 -16.06
CA TRP A 201 -6.36 -11.49 -15.20
C TRP A 201 -5.63 -12.84 -15.28
N THR A 202 -4.35 -12.85 -15.67
CA THR A 202 -3.57 -14.08 -15.66
C THR A 202 -3.30 -14.54 -14.24
N VAL A 203 -2.96 -15.82 -14.06
CA VAL A 203 -2.68 -16.38 -12.71
C VAL A 203 -1.54 -15.63 -12.00
N PRO A 204 -0.39 -15.34 -12.65
CA PRO A 204 0.67 -14.56 -11.99
C PRO A 204 0.26 -13.13 -11.63
N GLU A 205 -0.60 -12.48 -12.43
CA GLU A 205 -1.13 -11.14 -12.12
C GLU A 205 -2.04 -11.18 -10.88
N GLN A 206 -2.94 -12.17 -10.79
CA GLN A 206 -3.79 -12.38 -9.61
C GLN A 206 -2.95 -12.67 -8.37
N HIS A 207 -1.97 -13.58 -8.47
CA HIS A 207 -1.10 -13.90 -7.36
C HIS A 207 -0.26 -12.70 -6.90
N ALA A 208 0.31 -11.92 -7.83
CA ALA A 208 1.05 -10.70 -7.49
C ALA A 208 0.21 -9.73 -6.65
N GLU A 209 -1.06 -9.52 -7.02
CA GLU A 209 -1.99 -8.69 -6.26
C GLU A 209 -2.32 -9.30 -4.88
N THR A 210 -2.60 -10.60 -4.81
CA THR A 210 -2.85 -11.28 -3.53
C THR A 210 -1.64 -11.20 -2.60
N ASN A 211 -0.43 -11.34 -3.14
CA ASN A 211 0.82 -11.30 -2.41
C ASN A 211 1.09 -9.92 -1.79
N VAL A 212 0.87 -8.83 -2.53
CA VAL A 212 1.03 -7.48 -1.98
C VAL A 212 -0.08 -7.13 -0.97
N HIS A 213 -1.32 -7.60 -1.18
CA HIS A 213 -2.40 -7.48 -0.19
C HIS A 213 -2.02 -8.16 1.12
N ALA A 214 -1.48 -9.38 1.06
CA ALA A 214 -1.04 -10.11 2.25
C ALA A 214 0.08 -9.37 3.00
N PHE A 215 1.06 -8.83 2.26
CA PHE A 215 2.14 -8.06 2.83
C PHE A 215 1.65 -6.83 3.59
N VAL A 216 0.82 -5.98 2.98
CA VAL A 216 0.31 -4.77 3.66
C VAL A 216 -0.67 -5.10 4.79
N ALA A 217 -1.37 -6.25 4.70
CA ALA A 217 -2.16 -6.77 5.81
C ALA A 217 -1.28 -7.12 7.02
N ARG A 218 -0.09 -7.70 6.79
CA ARG A 218 0.88 -7.98 7.88
C ARG A 218 1.49 -6.71 8.46
N LEU A 219 1.74 -5.68 7.65
CA LEU A 219 2.14 -4.36 8.15
C LEU A 219 1.06 -3.75 9.06
N THR A 220 -0.21 -3.90 8.68
CA THR A 220 -1.37 -3.45 9.47
C THR A 220 -1.49 -4.22 10.77
N ALA A 221 -1.50 -5.56 10.70
CA ALA A 221 -1.65 -6.43 11.86
C ALA A 221 -0.54 -6.26 12.90
N SER A 222 0.67 -5.87 12.46
CA SER A 222 1.80 -5.60 13.34
C SER A 222 1.87 -4.17 13.89
N GLY A 223 0.94 -3.28 13.51
CA GLY A 223 0.98 -1.86 13.86
C GLY A 223 2.13 -1.09 13.20
N THR A 224 2.79 -1.67 12.19
CA THR A 224 3.93 -1.05 11.50
C THR A 224 3.45 0.09 10.61
N SER A 225 2.34 -0.10 9.88
CA SER A 225 1.67 0.94 9.10
C SER A 225 0.20 0.58 8.94
N ASP A 226 -0.70 1.56 8.97
CA ASP A 226 -2.13 1.33 8.87
C ASP A 226 -2.60 1.33 7.41
N PHE A 227 -3.06 0.17 6.93
CA PHE A 227 -3.69 -0.02 5.63
C PHE A 227 -5.13 -0.56 5.74
N THR A 228 -5.81 -0.31 6.86
CA THR A 228 -7.22 -0.72 7.08
C THR A 228 -8.18 -0.22 5.98
N THR A 229 -7.86 0.91 5.34
CA THR A 229 -8.63 1.41 4.18
C THR A 229 -8.62 0.41 3.01
N TYR A 230 -7.50 -0.28 2.76
CA TYR A 230 -7.39 -1.27 1.68
C TYR A 230 -8.08 -2.58 2.03
N ALA A 231 -8.03 -2.99 3.30
CA ALA A 231 -8.83 -4.11 3.80
C ALA A 231 -10.31 -3.87 3.56
N ARG A 232 -10.78 -2.66 3.89
CA ARG A 232 -12.16 -2.24 3.65
C ARG A 232 -12.51 -2.32 2.16
N TRP A 233 -11.67 -1.80 1.27
CA TRP A 233 -11.92 -1.89 -0.18
C TRP A 233 -12.04 -3.34 -0.64
N ALA A 234 -11.10 -4.22 -0.25
CA ALA A 234 -11.15 -5.63 -0.59
C ALA A 234 -12.45 -6.32 -0.10
N LEU A 235 -12.86 -6.06 1.15
CA LEU A 235 -14.09 -6.59 1.72
C LEU A 235 -15.34 -6.03 1.03
N CYS A 236 -15.35 -4.74 0.69
CA CYS A 236 -16.46 -4.12 -0.04
C CYS A 236 -16.61 -4.75 -1.43
N ASP A 237 -15.52 -4.85 -2.17
CA ASP A 237 -15.52 -5.33 -3.55
C ASP A 237 -15.98 -6.79 -3.62
N ALA A 238 -15.57 -7.62 -2.67
CA ALA A 238 -15.97 -9.01 -2.59
C ALA A 238 -17.41 -9.23 -2.09
N LEU A 239 -17.84 -8.48 -1.07
CA LEU A 239 -19.03 -8.85 -0.27
C LEU A 239 -20.18 -7.86 -0.38
N GLU A 240 -19.92 -6.59 -0.74
CA GLU A 240 -20.90 -5.50 -0.74
C GLU A 240 -21.22 -4.96 -2.14
N THR A 241 -20.36 -5.20 -3.12
CA THR A 241 -20.50 -4.67 -4.48
C THR A 241 -20.93 -5.76 -5.47
N ASN A 242 -21.56 -5.35 -6.57
CA ASN A 242 -21.80 -6.25 -7.70
C ASN A 242 -20.51 -6.37 -8.54
N THR A 243 -20.04 -7.60 -8.75
CA THR A 243 -18.92 -7.88 -9.66
C THR A 243 -19.26 -7.48 -11.10
N GLY A 244 -18.28 -6.94 -11.83
CA GLY A 244 -18.45 -6.38 -13.19
C GLY A 244 -18.56 -4.85 -13.25
N GLY A 245 -17.80 -4.14 -12.41
CA GLY A 245 -17.80 -2.67 -12.36
C GLY A 245 -17.51 -2.00 -13.71
N ALA A 246 -18.11 -0.83 -13.93
CA ALA A 246 -17.76 0.05 -15.05
C ALA A 246 -16.35 0.63 -14.83
N GLY A 247 -15.55 0.74 -15.89
CA GLY A 247 -14.23 1.40 -15.85
C GLY A 247 -13.02 0.47 -15.74
N LEU A 248 -13.21 -0.86 -15.83
CA LEU A 248 -12.08 -1.78 -15.98
C LEU A 248 -11.42 -1.61 -17.35
N HIS A 249 -10.08 -1.57 -17.38
CA HIS A 249 -9.29 -1.56 -18.60
C HIS A 249 -9.11 -2.99 -19.15
N HIS A 250 -9.15 -3.99 -18.26
CA HIS A 250 -9.06 -5.41 -18.60
C HIS A 250 -10.25 -6.19 -18.03
N HIS A 251 -10.91 -7.00 -18.86
CA HIS A 251 -12.09 -7.76 -18.48
C HIS A 251 -11.79 -9.25 -18.29
N ALA A 252 -12.47 -9.86 -17.31
CA ALA A 252 -12.53 -11.30 -17.10
C ALA A 252 -13.97 -11.74 -16.81
N PRO A 253 -14.30 -13.05 -16.93
CA PRO A 253 -15.58 -13.57 -16.49
C PRO A 253 -15.92 -13.16 -15.06
N ARG A 254 -17.21 -12.94 -14.79
CA ARG A 254 -17.69 -12.49 -13.47
C ARG A 254 -17.25 -13.42 -12.34
N GLN A 255 -17.25 -14.72 -12.60
CA GLN A 255 -16.79 -15.74 -11.65
C GLN A 255 -15.31 -15.58 -11.30
N THR A 256 -14.45 -15.30 -12.29
CA THR A 256 -13.01 -15.03 -12.05
C THR A 256 -12.82 -13.78 -11.19
N GLN A 257 -13.55 -12.71 -11.49
CA GLN A 257 -13.49 -11.48 -10.69
C GLN A 257 -13.93 -11.74 -9.25
N LEU A 258 -15.06 -12.43 -9.06
CA LEU A 258 -15.58 -12.77 -7.74
C LEU A 258 -14.61 -13.66 -6.95
N ALA A 259 -14.06 -14.69 -7.59
CA ALA A 259 -13.09 -15.61 -7.00
C ALA A 259 -11.84 -14.87 -6.48
N HIS A 260 -11.30 -13.98 -7.31
CA HIS A 260 -10.15 -13.16 -6.93
C HIS A 260 -10.47 -12.20 -5.78
N SER A 261 -11.57 -11.44 -5.89
CA SER A 261 -11.98 -10.51 -4.82
C SER A 261 -12.22 -11.22 -3.49
N LEU A 262 -12.86 -12.40 -3.50
CA LEU A 262 -13.05 -13.23 -2.29
C LEU A 262 -11.72 -13.67 -1.70
N THR A 263 -10.75 -14.04 -2.54
CA THR A 263 -9.40 -14.41 -2.10
C THR A 263 -8.71 -13.24 -1.40
N LEU A 264 -8.72 -12.05 -2.01
CA LEU A 264 -8.15 -10.83 -1.40
C LEU A 264 -8.82 -10.49 -0.06
N ALA A 265 -10.15 -10.58 0.00
CA ALA A 265 -10.90 -10.32 1.21
C ALA A 265 -10.58 -11.34 2.32
N ALA A 266 -10.51 -12.63 1.98
CA ALA A 266 -10.16 -13.69 2.93
C ALA A 266 -8.75 -13.50 3.50
N VAL A 267 -7.77 -13.16 2.66
CA VAL A 267 -6.39 -12.85 3.09
C VAL A 267 -6.37 -11.75 4.15
N TRP A 268 -7.13 -10.66 3.96
CA TRP A 268 -7.25 -9.59 4.95
C TRP A 268 -7.87 -10.08 6.27
N ILE A 269 -8.91 -10.91 6.21
CA ILE A 269 -9.55 -11.50 7.40
C ILE A 269 -8.57 -12.36 8.18
N HIS A 270 -7.82 -13.24 7.52
CA HIS A 270 -6.90 -14.16 8.18
C HIS A 270 -5.70 -13.45 8.80
N ILE A 271 -5.18 -12.41 8.14
CA ILE A 271 -3.94 -11.76 8.56
C ILE A 271 -4.20 -10.63 9.55
N ALA A 272 -5.12 -9.72 9.22
CA ALA A 272 -5.34 -8.48 9.96
C ALA A 272 -6.74 -8.39 10.58
N GLY A 273 -7.63 -9.36 10.35
CA GLY A 273 -9.02 -9.28 10.79
C GLY A 273 -9.16 -9.07 12.30
N LYS A 274 -8.34 -9.75 13.11
CA LYS A 274 -8.34 -9.57 14.56
C LYS A 274 -7.95 -8.14 14.95
N TYR A 275 -6.83 -7.64 14.41
CA TYR A 275 -6.39 -6.26 14.64
C TYR A 275 -7.46 -5.24 14.23
N MET A 276 -8.07 -5.42 13.06
CA MET A 276 -9.15 -4.54 12.58
C MET A 276 -10.38 -4.57 13.49
N ARG A 277 -10.71 -5.73 14.06
CA ARG A 277 -11.82 -5.84 15.02
C ARG A 277 -11.50 -5.17 16.35
N GLU A 278 -10.26 -5.26 16.81
CA GLU A 278 -9.82 -4.64 18.06
C GLU A 278 -9.66 -3.12 17.94
N CYS A 279 -9.30 -2.60 16.76
CA CYS A 279 -9.22 -1.17 16.48
C CYS A 279 -10.59 -0.50 16.25
N GLU A 280 -11.68 -1.26 16.30
CA GLU A 280 -13.03 -0.76 16.11
C GLU A 280 -13.44 0.18 17.25
N GLN A 281 -13.56 1.46 16.94
CA GLN A 281 -14.24 2.42 17.82
C GLN A 281 -15.75 2.17 17.68
N HIS A 282 -16.37 1.70 18.76
CA HIS A 282 -17.78 1.36 18.84
C HIS A 282 -18.69 2.58 18.56
N GLU A 283 -18.96 2.86 17.29
CA GLU A 283 -20.14 3.62 16.90
C GLU A 283 -21.28 2.64 16.67
N ALA A 284 -22.10 2.48 17.70
CA ALA A 284 -23.27 1.62 17.70
C ALA A 284 -24.27 2.10 16.63
N LEU A 285 -24.24 1.47 15.45
CA LEU A 285 -25.51 1.16 14.81
C LEU A 285 -26.30 0.29 15.79
N PRO A 286 -27.62 0.50 15.95
CA PRO A 286 -28.42 -0.29 16.89
C PRO A 286 -28.13 -1.78 16.68
N GLY A 287 -27.83 -2.46 17.78
CA GLY A 287 -27.53 -3.88 17.80
C GLY A 287 -28.55 -4.64 16.97
N TYR A 288 -28.05 -5.36 15.96
CA TYR A 288 -28.80 -6.13 14.98
C TYR A 288 -29.64 -5.28 14.00
N THR A 289 -29.01 -4.81 12.92
CA THR A 289 -29.74 -4.48 11.69
C THR A 289 -29.77 -5.73 10.82
N GLU A 290 -30.93 -6.35 10.64
CA GLU A 290 -31.08 -7.48 9.73
C GLU A 290 -30.96 -6.99 8.28
N VAL A 291 -29.76 -7.11 7.72
CA VAL A 291 -29.48 -6.76 6.32
C VAL A 291 -29.62 -8.00 5.46
N SER A 292 -30.40 -7.89 4.37
CA SER A 292 -30.52 -8.94 3.35
C SER A 292 -29.16 -9.19 2.67
N LEU A 293 -28.81 -10.45 2.45
CA LEU A 293 -27.59 -10.83 1.72
C LEU A 293 -27.64 -10.52 0.22
N ASP A 294 -28.80 -10.13 -0.31
CA ASP A 294 -28.95 -9.64 -1.68
C ASP A 294 -28.69 -8.12 -1.79
N ALA A 295 -28.60 -7.41 -0.66
CA ALA A 295 -28.34 -5.98 -0.65
C ALA A 295 -26.92 -5.68 -1.15
N ARG A 296 -26.78 -4.65 -1.99
CA ARG A 296 -25.51 -4.21 -2.58
C ARG A 296 -25.39 -2.70 -2.61
N GLY A 297 -24.16 -2.21 -2.53
CA GLY A 297 -23.81 -0.80 -2.71
C GLY A 297 -24.71 0.13 -1.90
N LYS A 298 -25.38 1.07 -2.59
CA LYS A 298 -26.22 2.13 -1.98
C LYS A 298 -27.44 1.62 -1.19
N ILE A 299 -27.77 0.33 -1.29
CA ILE A 299 -28.88 -0.27 -0.53
C ILE A 299 -28.44 -0.64 0.89
N LEU A 300 -27.14 -0.80 1.13
CA LEU A 300 -26.61 -1.16 2.44
C LEU A 300 -26.75 0.01 3.43
N PRO A 301 -27.07 -0.25 4.71
CA PRO A 301 -27.36 0.80 5.69
C PRO A 301 -26.14 1.64 6.09
N TRP A 302 -24.93 1.13 5.82
CA TRP A 302 -23.66 1.85 6.01
C TRP A 302 -23.15 2.54 4.74
N SER A 303 -23.91 2.47 3.63
CA SER A 303 -23.52 3.14 2.38
C SER A 303 -23.79 4.65 2.42
N GLY A 304 -22.90 5.46 1.84
CA GLY A 304 -23.10 6.90 1.65
C GLY A 304 -22.83 7.80 2.84
N LYS A 305 -22.46 7.26 4.01
CA LYS A 305 -21.92 8.07 5.10
C LYS A 305 -20.40 8.18 4.91
N SER A 306 -19.89 9.38 4.63
CA SER A 306 -18.45 9.67 4.70
C SER A 306 -17.86 9.29 6.06
N ASP A 307 -18.72 9.31 7.08
CA ASP A 307 -18.42 9.10 8.50
C ASP A 307 -19.13 7.83 9.04
N GLY A 308 -19.58 6.92 8.19
CA GLY A 308 -20.21 5.67 8.66
C GLY A 308 -19.17 4.76 9.31
N PRO A 309 -19.51 3.99 10.37
CA PRO A 309 -18.52 3.19 11.08
C PRO A 309 -17.83 2.23 10.12
N HIS A 310 -16.53 2.44 9.94
CA HIS A 310 -15.70 1.72 8.95
C HIS A 310 -15.76 0.21 9.17
N PHE A 311 -15.81 -0.21 10.44
CA PHE A 311 -15.97 -1.55 10.93
C PHE A 311 -17.07 -1.45 11.98
N SER A 312 -18.24 -2.04 11.76
CA SER A 312 -19.32 -2.09 12.76
C SER A 312 -19.71 -3.54 12.98
N ASP A 313 -20.22 -3.90 14.17
CA ASP A 313 -20.71 -5.26 14.44
C ASP A 313 -21.69 -5.76 13.37
N ALA A 314 -22.62 -4.90 12.92
CA ALA A 314 -23.58 -5.24 11.87
C ALA A 314 -22.90 -5.53 10.53
N ARG A 315 -21.82 -4.79 10.21
CA ARG A 315 -21.04 -4.97 8.99
C ARG A 315 -20.18 -6.24 9.05
N TRP A 316 -19.58 -6.53 10.20
CA TRP A 316 -18.85 -7.78 10.44
C TRP A 316 -19.76 -9.00 10.32
N ASP A 317 -20.96 -8.97 10.93
CA ASP A 317 -21.91 -10.07 10.77
C ASP A 317 -22.38 -10.21 9.31
N PHE A 318 -22.60 -9.10 8.61
CA PHE A 318 -22.93 -9.15 7.19
C PHE A 318 -21.81 -9.80 6.36
N TRP A 319 -20.56 -9.39 6.55
CA TRP A 319 -19.41 -10.00 5.86
C TRP A 319 -19.28 -11.49 6.18
N ARG A 320 -19.42 -11.88 7.45
CA ARG A 320 -19.44 -13.29 7.85
C ARG A 320 -20.49 -14.09 7.10
N ARG A 321 -21.74 -13.61 7.05
CA ARG A 321 -22.83 -14.29 6.34
C ARG A 321 -22.61 -14.33 4.83
N ARG A 322 -22.01 -13.29 4.25
CA ARG A 322 -21.67 -13.28 2.82
C ARG A 322 -20.57 -14.28 2.50
N PHE A 323 -19.52 -14.36 3.29
CA PHE A 323 -18.51 -15.42 3.14
C PHE A 323 -19.11 -16.82 3.25
N ASP A 324 -20.00 -17.05 4.24
CA ASP A 324 -20.71 -18.32 4.40
C ASP A 324 -21.58 -18.65 3.17
N GLN A 325 -22.27 -17.67 2.59
CA GLN A 325 -23.02 -17.85 1.35
C GLN A 325 -22.10 -18.25 0.17
N GLU A 326 -20.98 -17.55 -0.02
CA GLU A 326 -20.06 -17.83 -1.12
C GLU A 326 -19.29 -19.15 -0.93
N ALA A 327 -19.13 -19.64 0.31
CA ALA A 327 -18.59 -20.97 0.58
C ALA A 327 -19.44 -22.11 0.00
N HIS A 328 -20.74 -21.87 -0.23
CA HIS A 328 -21.68 -22.81 -0.83
C HIS A 328 -21.94 -22.54 -2.31
N ASN A 329 -21.25 -21.57 -2.93
CA ASN A 329 -21.47 -21.18 -4.31
C ASN A 329 -20.71 -22.10 -5.28
N GLU A 330 -21.39 -23.12 -5.83
CA GLU A 330 -20.81 -24.14 -6.72
C GLU A 330 -20.21 -23.60 -8.03
N GLU A 331 -20.47 -22.34 -8.40
CA GLU A 331 -19.80 -21.68 -9.54
C GLU A 331 -18.35 -21.28 -9.24
N LEU A 332 -17.93 -21.29 -7.98
CA LEU A 332 -16.59 -20.91 -7.55
C LEU A 332 -15.65 -22.13 -7.43
N PRO A 333 -14.34 -21.94 -7.70
CA PRO A 333 -13.33 -22.95 -7.42
C PRO A 333 -13.39 -23.43 -5.96
N GLU A 334 -13.12 -24.72 -5.74
CA GLU A 334 -13.16 -25.33 -4.40
C GLU A 334 -12.25 -24.61 -3.41
N GLU A 335 -11.04 -24.25 -3.81
CA GLU A 335 -10.08 -23.51 -2.97
C GLU A 335 -10.65 -22.16 -2.48
N VAL A 336 -11.38 -21.44 -3.32
CA VAL A 336 -12.01 -20.17 -2.96
C VAL A 336 -13.17 -20.38 -2.00
N ARG A 337 -13.96 -21.43 -2.21
CA ARG A 337 -15.05 -21.80 -1.29
C ARG A 337 -14.52 -22.17 0.09
N LEU A 338 -13.40 -22.90 0.14
CA LEU A 338 -12.73 -23.24 1.40
C LEU A 338 -12.18 -22.01 2.12
N LEU A 339 -11.53 -21.09 1.38
CA LEU A 339 -11.07 -19.81 1.94
C LEU A 339 -12.24 -18.97 2.47
N ALA A 340 -13.35 -18.90 1.75
CA ALA A 340 -14.55 -18.20 2.20
C ALA A 340 -15.13 -18.82 3.49
N ALA A 341 -15.21 -20.15 3.57
CA ALA A 341 -15.65 -20.85 4.77
C ALA A 341 -14.73 -20.55 5.97
N GLU A 342 -13.42 -20.56 5.75
CA GLU A 342 -12.44 -20.26 6.79
C GLU A 342 -12.53 -18.80 7.25
N ALA A 343 -12.71 -17.86 6.33
CA ALA A 343 -12.88 -16.44 6.65
C ALA A 343 -14.15 -16.21 7.48
N ALA A 344 -15.28 -16.84 7.12
CA ALA A 344 -16.51 -16.81 7.90
C ALA A 344 -16.29 -17.35 9.33
N LYS A 345 -15.63 -18.51 9.46
CA LYS A 345 -15.28 -19.09 10.76
C LYS A 345 -14.35 -18.17 11.58
N THR A 346 -13.39 -17.53 10.92
CA THR A 346 -12.46 -16.60 11.54
C THR A 346 -13.19 -15.38 12.11
N ILE A 347 -14.11 -14.77 11.34
CA ILE A 347 -14.92 -13.65 11.81
C ILE A 347 -15.81 -14.05 13.00
N GLN A 348 -16.41 -15.25 12.95
CA GLN A 348 -17.19 -15.78 14.07
C GLN A 348 -16.35 -15.93 15.34
N GLY A 349 -15.08 -16.30 15.20
CA GLY A 349 -14.12 -16.40 16.30
C GLY A 349 -13.80 -15.08 16.99
N TYR A 350 -14.05 -13.92 16.34
CA TYR A 350 -13.85 -12.60 16.95
C TYR A 350 -14.98 -12.18 17.90
N SER A 351 -16.10 -12.91 17.92
CA SER A 351 -17.29 -12.60 18.73
C SER A 351 -17.37 -13.42 20.03
N MET A 352 -16.30 -14.14 20.37
CA MET A 352 -16.05 -14.73 21.69
C MET A 352 -14.99 -13.92 22.40
#